data_AF-A0A4S8KLP8-F1
#
_entry.id   AF-A0A4S8KLP8-F1
#
_cell.length_a   1.000
_cell.length_b   1.000
_cell.length_c   1.000
_cell.angle_alpha   90.00
_cell.angle_beta   90.00
_cell.angle_gamma   90.00
#
_symmetry.space_group_name_H-M   'P 1'
#
loop_
_entity.id
_entity.type
_entity.pdbx_description
1 polymer ?
#
loop_
_entity_poly.entity_id
_entity_poly.type
_entity_poly.pdbx_seq_one_letter_code
_entity_poly.pdbx_strand_id
1 'polypeptide(L)' 'IKKETSFQNVELRLIDLAKFVSVRSFAQKFIEEVGTLDILLANAAILPTKHESTVDGWEVA' A
#
# COMPACT_ATOMS: atom_id res chain seq x y z
N ILE A 1 -4.56 8.67 -15.34
CA ILE A 1 -5.31 9.39 -14.27
C ILE A 1 -5.36 10.91 -14.48
N LYS A 2 -4.38 11.72 -14.04
CA LYS A 2 -4.51 13.21 -14.09
C LYS A 2 -4.80 13.77 -15.49
N LYS A 3 -4.07 13.29 -16.51
CA LYS A 3 -4.25 13.72 -17.92
C LYS A 3 -5.58 13.27 -18.53
N GLU A 4 -6.03 12.05 -18.21
CA GLU A 4 -7.20 11.43 -18.84
C GLU A 4 -8.52 11.80 -18.16
N THR A 5 -8.47 12.12 -16.86
CA THR A 5 -9.67 12.37 -16.03
C THR A 5 -9.79 13.83 -15.59
N SER A 6 -8.76 14.65 -15.82
CA SER A 6 -8.61 16.00 -15.25
C SER A 6 -8.62 16.07 -13.71
N PHE A 7 -8.73 14.94 -13.01
CA PHE A 7 -8.75 14.87 -11.56
C PHE A 7 -7.36 15.15 -10.99
N GLN A 8 -7.24 16.19 -10.17
CA GLN A 8 -5.96 16.66 -9.64
C GLN A 8 -5.66 16.16 -8.22
N ASN A 9 -6.69 15.81 -7.44
CA ASN A 9 -6.57 15.40 -6.03
C ASN A 9 -6.14 13.93 -5.91
N VAL A 10 -4.99 13.61 -6.48
CA VAL A 10 -4.39 12.28 -6.42
C VAL A 10 -2.92 12.41 -6.04
N GLU A 11 -2.53 11.57 -5.10
CA GLU A 11 -1.19 11.51 -4.55
C GLU A 11 -0.60 10.11 -4.73
N LEU A 12 0.68 10.05 -5.05
CA LEU A 12 1.45 8.81 -5.04
C LEU A 12 2.12 8.67 -3.68
N ARG A 13 2.03 7.47 -3.10
CA ARG A 13 2.73 7.07 -1.89
C ARG A 13 3.24 5.65 -2.08
N LEU A 14 4.45 5.38 -1.60
CA LEU A 14 5.06 4.05 -1.71
C LEU A 14 4.69 3.20 -0.50
N ILE A 15 4.31 1.95 -0.76
CA ILE A 15 4.01 0.94 0.26
C ILE A 15 4.42 -0.43 -0.29
N ASP A 16 5.06 -1.21 0.56
CA ASP A 16 5.36 -2.62 0.31
C ASP A 16 4.51 -3.47 1.28
N LEU A 17 3.53 -4.18 0.73
CA LEU A 17 2.63 -5.02 1.52
C LEU A 17 3.31 -6.30 2.06
N ALA A 18 4.45 -6.71 1.49
CA ALA A 18 5.24 -7.82 1.97
C ALA A 18 6.23 -7.43 3.09
N LYS A 19 6.16 -6.19 3.60
CA LYS A 19 7.05 -5.68 4.64
C LYS A 19 6.27 -4.88 5.68
N PHE A 20 6.07 -5.43 6.87
CA PHE A 20 5.21 -4.84 7.91
C PHE A 20 5.67 -3.46 8.37
N VAL A 21 6.98 -3.21 8.43
CA VAL A 21 7.49 -1.87 8.76
C VAL A 21 7.13 -0.84 7.68
N SER A 22 7.03 -1.24 6.41
CA SER A 22 6.57 -0.36 5.33
C SER A 22 5.10 0.01 5.51
N VAL A 23 4.25 -0.98 5.78
CA VAL A 23 2.81 -0.78 6.04
C VAL A 23 2.58 0.18 7.23
N ARG A 24 3.24 -0.07 8.36
CA ARG A 24 3.11 0.79 9.54
C ARG A 24 3.59 2.22 9.29
N SER A 25 4.73 2.37 8.61
CA SER A 25 5.28 3.69 8.29
C SER A 25 4.38 4.47 7.33
N PHE A 26 3.78 3.79 6.34
CA PHE A 26 2.80 4.39 5.45
C PHE A 26 1.56 4.86 6.22
N ALA A 27 0.99 3.98 7.05
CA ALA A 27 -0.22 4.28 7.81
C ALA A 27 -0.02 5.45 8.78
N GLN A 28 1.13 5.47 9.48
CA GLN A 28 1.47 6.56 10.38
C GLN A 28 1.52 7.90 9.63
N LYS A 29 2.24 7.98 8.50
CA LYS A 29 2.32 9.20 7.69
C LYS A 29 0.95 9.63 7.16
N PHE A 30 0.13 8.69 6.71
CA PHE A 30 -1.22 8.98 6.25
C PHE A 30 -2.07 9.61 7.36
N ILE A 31 -2.03 9.06 8.57
CA ILE A 31 -2.78 9.59 9.72
C ILE A 31 -2.30 11.00 10.09
N GLU A 32 -0.98 11.24 10.06
CA GLU A 32 -0.38 12.54 10.36
C GLU A 32 -0.72 13.62 9.31
N GLU A 33 -0.77 13.25 8.02
CA GLU A 33 -0.93 14.20 6.91
C GLU A 33 -2.38 14.39 6.44
N VAL A 34 -3.20 13.33 6.47
CA VAL A 34 -4.55 13.30 5.88
C VAL A 34 -5.64 13.17 6.94
N GLY A 35 -5.38 12.42 8.01
CA GLY A 35 -6.34 12.19 9.09
C GLY A 35 -7.33 11.05 8.79
N THR A 36 -8.57 11.39 8.46
CA THR A 36 -9.67 10.39 8.37
C THR A 36 -9.72 9.71 6.99
N LEU A 37 -9.95 8.39 6.98
CA LEU A 37 -10.14 7.60 5.78
C LEU A 37 -11.56 7.03 5.72
N ASP A 38 -12.32 7.40 4.70
CA ASP A 38 -13.69 6.88 4.51
C ASP A 38 -13.71 5.51 3.81
N ILE A 39 -12.78 5.28 2.87
CA ILE A 39 -12.77 4.09 2.01
C ILE A 39 -11.35 3.55 1.88
N LEU A 40 -11.17 2.26 2.21
CA LEU A 40 -9.96 1.50 1.92
C LEU A 40 -10.23 0.47 0.82
N LEU A 41 -9.48 0.56 -0.29
CA LEU A 41 -9.53 -0.43 -1.36
C LEU A 41 -8.27 -1.31 -1.32
N ALA A 42 -8.38 -2.49 -0.71
CA ALA A 42 -7.30 -3.48 -0.64
C ALA A 42 -7.23 -4.33 -1.92
N ASN A 43 -6.83 -3.72 -3.05
CA ASN A 43 -6.82 -4.38 -4.36
C ASN A 43 -5.51 -5.09 -4.70
N ALA A 44 -4.37 -4.68 -4.14
CA ALA A 44 -3.08 -5.22 -4.51
C ALA A 44 -2.91 -6.67 -4.03
N ALA A 45 -2.54 -7.56 -4.94
CA ALA A 45 -2.25 -8.96 -4.68
C ALA A 45 -1.17 -9.47 -5.63
N ILE A 46 -0.55 -10.58 -5.26
CA ILE A 46 0.37 -11.35 -6.08
C ILE A 46 -0.08 -12.82 -6.10
N LEU A 47 0.44 -13.58 -7.05
CA LEU A 47 0.27 -15.04 -7.12
C LEU A 47 1.66 -15.66 -7.31
N PRO A 48 2.32 -16.07 -6.22
CA PRO A 48 3.60 -16.75 -6.31
C PRO A 48 3.41 -18.15 -6.91
N THR A 49 4.40 -18.57 -7.70
CA THR A 49 4.45 -19.94 -8.25
C THR A 49 5.43 -20.83 -7.48
N LYS A 50 6.09 -20.27 -6.46
CA LYS A 50 7.08 -20.92 -5.61
C LYS A 50 6.97 -20.37 -4.20
N HIS A 51 7.28 -21.20 -3.21
CA HIS A 51 7.35 -20.76 -1.82
C HIS A 51 8.52 -19.78 -1.64
N GLU A 52 8.20 -18.60 -1.17
CA GLU A 52 9.15 -17.55 -0.78
C GLU A 52 8.72 -17.00 0.58
N SER A 53 9.66 -16.36 1.28
CA SER A 53 9.38 -15.73 2.57
C SER A 53 9.57 -14.22 2.49
N THR A 54 8.64 -13.49 3.09
CA THR A 54 8.74 -12.05 3.30
C THR A 54 9.92 -11.73 4.21
N VAL A 55 10.30 -10.46 4.25
CA VAL A 55 11.36 -9.98 5.16
C VAL A 55 10.99 -10.17 6.64
N ASP A 56 9.70 -10.31 6.95
CA ASP A 56 9.18 -10.53 8.29
C ASP A 56 9.05 -12.04 8.63
N GLY A 57 9.50 -12.93 7.74
CA GLY A 57 9.51 -14.38 7.96
C GLY A 57 8.16 -15.07 7.72
N TRP A 58 7.22 -14.39 7.08
CA TRP A 58 5.95 -14.99 6.65
C TRP A 58 6.08 -15.56 5.25
N GLU A 59 5.25 -16.51 4.88
CA GLU A 59 5.10 -16.87 3.48
C GLU A 59 4.69 -15.63 2.67
N VAL A 60 5.34 -15.43 1.51
CA VAL A 60 4.87 -14.49 0.49
C VAL A 60 3.62 -15.10 -0.11
N ALA A 61 2.47 -14.68 0.44
CA ALA A 61 1.08 -15.07 0.14
C ALA A 61 0.86 -15.93 -1.11
#